data_AF-A0A507QSK8-F1
#
_entry.id   AF-A0A507QSK8-F1
#
_cell.length_a   1.000
_cell.length_b   1.000
_cell.length_c   1.000
_cell.angle_alpha   90.00
_cell.angle_beta   90.00
_cell.angle_gamma   90.00
#
_symmetry.space_group_name_H-M   'P 1'
#
loop_
_entity.id
_entity.type
_entity.pdbx_description
1 polymer ?
#
loop_
_entity_poly.entity_id
_entity_poly.type
_entity_poly.pdbx_seq_one_letter_code
_entity_poly.pdbx_strand_id
1 'polypeptide(L)'
;MEKNIPLYSSRSPWTGYYRHRHHPSYRSTNRPHHDQSSYYQIKNKPVLALQDFPDPGLIHFNGTWFAYGTDARVNNTRVPHVPVATSRDFVNWTLVQGYATLPILAHWEAGVNHWAPDVIQRGDGCFVLYYSAGLEDWMPHHCVGVAVSNDTNPLGPYHLDPTPLACPCEFGGAIDPSPFRDINGKLYVTYKADGNSVGRGGNCGNGKKPLVSVPIMLQELESDGVTRVGDPGEDSRYH
;
A
#
# COMPACT_ATOMS: atom_id res chain seq x y z
N MET A 1 49.21 21.90 -1.64
CA MET A 1 48.98 21.11 -2.86
C MET A 1 47.87 20.13 -2.59
N GLU A 2 46.64 20.55 -2.88
CA GLU A 2 45.45 19.72 -2.88
C GLU A 2 45.51 18.74 -4.06
N LYS A 3 45.05 17.50 -3.85
CA LYS A 3 44.71 16.60 -4.96
C LYS A 3 43.27 16.13 -4.78
N ASN A 4 42.47 16.54 -5.77
CA ASN A 4 41.07 16.25 -5.96
C ASN A 4 40.80 14.76 -6.17
N ILE A 5 39.76 14.25 -5.53
CA ILE A 5 39.15 12.94 -5.80
C ILE A 5 37.86 13.21 -6.61
N PRO A 6 37.64 12.57 -7.78
CA PRO A 6 36.46 12.82 -8.59
C PRO A 6 35.21 12.17 -7.99
N LEU A 7 34.18 12.97 -7.77
CA LEU A 7 32.83 12.54 -7.41
C LEU A 7 32.10 12.06 -8.68
N TYR A 8 31.72 10.77 -8.71
CA TYR A 8 30.76 10.24 -9.68
C TYR A 8 29.34 10.61 -9.25
N SER A 9 28.61 11.32 -10.12
CA SER A 9 27.19 11.64 -9.98
C SER A 9 26.36 10.53 -10.63
N SER A 10 25.65 9.73 -9.83
CA SER A 10 24.53 8.92 -10.32
C SER A 10 23.24 9.76 -10.20
N ARG A 11 22.76 10.27 -11.35
CA ARG A 11 21.46 10.93 -11.43
C ARG A 11 20.35 9.89 -11.45
N SER A 12 19.45 9.97 -10.48
CA SER A 12 18.18 9.23 -10.46
C SER A 12 17.29 9.64 -11.65
N PRO A 13 16.53 8.74 -12.31
CA PRO A 13 15.74 9.07 -13.49
C PRO A 13 14.45 9.85 -13.19
N TRP A 14 14.15 10.16 -11.93
CA TRP A 14 12.87 10.74 -11.52
C TRP A 14 12.96 12.24 -11.17
N THR A 15 13.46 13.05 -12.10
CA THR A 15 13.18 14.50 -12.07
C THR A 15 13.06 15.04 -13.49
N GLY A 16 11.83 15.32 -13.92
CA GLY A 16 11.55 15.85 -15.26
C GLY A 16 10.21 16.59 -15.33
N TYR A 17 10.20 17.83 -14.84
CA TYR A 17 9.37 18.97 -15.27
C TYR A 17 7.95 18.72 -15.82
N TYR A 18 6.93 19.09 -15.02
CA TYR A 18 5.61 19.44 -15.53
C TYR A 18 5.69 20.71 -16.38
N ARG A 19 5.73 20.56 -17.71
CA ARG A 19 5.30 21.62 -18.63
C ARG A 19 3.82 21.41 -18.92
N HIS A 20 3.00 22.44 -18.72
CA HIS A 20 1.66 22.51 -19.29
C HIS A 20 1.75 22.24 -20.80
N ARG A 21 1.36 21.03 -21.23
CA ARG A 21 0.98 20.78 -22.61
C ARG A 21 -0.52 20.82 -22.69
N HIS A 22 -1.02 21.79 -23.46
CA HIS A 22 -2.37 21.75 -24.00
C HIS A 22 -2.63 20.35 -24.57
N HIS A 23 -3.72 19.71 -24.11
CA HIS A 23 -4.25 18.52 -24.72
C HIS A 23 -4.50 18.79 -26.21
N PRO A 24 -3.83 18.10 -27.14
CA PRO A 24 -4.27 18.10 -28.52
C PRO A 24 -5.61 17.37 -28.57
N SER A 25 -6.56 17.92 -29.31
CA SER A 25 -7.83 17.29 -29.62
C SER A 25 -7.61 15.83 -30.04
N TYR A 26 -8.37 14.94 -29.41
CA TYR A 26 -8.36 13.50 -29.69
C TYR A 26 -8.76 13.28 -31.15
N ARG A 27 -7.79 13.08 -32.03
CA ARG A 27 -8.07 12.67 -33.41
C ARG A 27 -8.42 11.19 -33.36
N SER A 28 -9.71 10.91 -33.46
CA SER A 28 -10.29 9.56 -33.54
C SER A 28 -9.55 8.73 -34.58
N THR A 29 -8.87 7.68 -34.12
CA THR A 29 -8.50 6.55 -34.97
C THR A 29 -9.45 5.42 -34.57
N ASN A 30 -10.26 4.95 -35.51
CA ASN A 30 -11.22 3.86 -35.34
C ASN A 30 -10.50 2.56 -34.97
N ARG A 31 -10.21 2.37 -33.69
CA ARG A 31 -9.98 1.05 -33.10
C ARG A 31 -11.25 0.67 -32.33
N PRO A 32 -11.75 -0.58 -32.43
CA PRO A 32 -12.84 -1.01 -31.58
C PRO A 32 -12.38 -0.88 -30.12
N HIS A 33 -13.13 -0.12 -29.33
CA HIS A 33 -12.92 0.00 -27.90
C HIS A 33 -13.14 -1.39 -27.27
N HIS A 34 -12.07 -1.99 -26.74
CA HIS A 34 -12.15 -3.21 -25.93
C HIS A 34 -12.60 -2.93 -24.49
N ASP A 35 -12.87 -1.67 -24.15
CA ASP A 35 -13.32 -1.26 -22.82
C ASP A 35 -14.78 -1.67 -22.61
N GLN A 36 -15.06 -2.21 -21.43
CA GLN A 36 -16.42 -2.53 -21.00
C GLN A 36 -17.31 -1.29 -21.13
N SER A 37 -18.52 -1.43 -21.69
CA SER A 37 -19.46 -0.31 -21.89
C SER A 37 -19.82 0.41 -20.59
N SER A 38 -19.66 -0.26 -19.45
CA SER A 38 -19.81 0.30 -18.11
C SER A 38 -18.84 1.45 -17.81
N TYR A 39 -17.63 1.48 -18.39
CA TYR A 39 -16.64 2.55 -18.16
C TYR A 39 -17.10 3.93 -18.66
N TYR A 40 -18.03 3.98 -19.61
CA TYR A 40 -18.57 5.25 -20.13
C TYR A 40 -19.79 5.75 -19.35
N GLN A 41 -20.33 4.94 -18.43
CA GLN A 41 -21.42 5.39 -17.57
C GLN A 41 -20.87 6.37 -16.53
N ILE A 42 -21.42 7.59 -16.48
CA ILE A 42 -20.96 8.66 -15.57
C ILE A 42 -20.92 8.17 -14.12
N LYS A 43 -21.90 7.37 -13.70
CA LYS A 43 -21.98 6.77 -12.36
C LYS A 43 -20.82 5.81 -12.02
N ASN A 44 -20.10 5.31 -13.01
CA ASN A 44 -18.96 4.41 -12.85
C ASN A 44 -17.62 5.11 -13.07
N LYS A 45 -17.62 6.44 -13.28
CA LYS A 45 -16.38 7.19 -13.39
C LYS A 45 -15.62 7.15 -12.06
N PRO A 46 -14.28 7.08 -12.10
CA PRO A 46 -13.49 7.12 -10.88
C PRO A 46 -13.73 8.44 -10.14
N VAL A 47 -13.91 8.34 -8.82
CA VAL A 47 -13.88 9.48 -7.93
C VAL A 47 -12.43 9.74 -7.55
N LEU A 48 -11.94 10.94 -7.83
CA LEU A 48 -10.65 11.38 -7.30
C LEU A 48 -10.84 11.73 -5.82
N ALA A 49 -10.27 10.91 -4.92
CA ALA A 49 -10.26 11.23 -3.51
C ALA A 49 -9.34 12.42 -3.24
N LEU A 50 -8.04 12.25 -3.44
CA LEU A 50 -7.04 13.31 -3.28
C LEU A 50 -5.96 13.18 -4.36
N GLN A 51 -5.30 14.29 -4.66
CA GLN A 51 -4.09 14.26 -5.48
C GLN A 51 -2.95 13.64 -4.65
N ASP A 52 -2.22 12.70 -5.25
CA ASP A 52 -1.05 12.05 -4.63
C ASP A 52 -1.41 11.27 -3.34
N PHE A 53 -2.46 10.44 -3.45
CA PHE A 53 -2.96 9.56 -2.39
C PHE A 53 -3.13 8.14 -2.96
N PRO A 54 -2.01 7.41 -3.18
CA PRO A 54 -2.04 6.11 -3.84
C PRO A 54 -2.59 5.02 -2.93
N ASP A 55 -3.08 3.94 -3.55
CA ASP A 55 -3.43 2.67 -2.91
C ASP A 55 -4.31 2.78 -1.65
N PRO A 56 -5.45 3.50 -1.71
CA PRO A 56 -6.27 3.70 -0.53
C PRO A 56 -6.97 2.43 -0.07
N GLY A 57 -6.74 2.01 1.18
CA GLY A 57 -7.62 1.10 1.91
C GLY A 57 -8.76 1.87 2.58
N LEU A 58 -9.97 1.31 2.61
CA LEU A 58 -11.17 2.05 3.02
C LEU A 58 -11.99 1.33 4.10
N ILE A 59 -12.55 2.13 5.01
CA ILE A 59 -13.60 1.68 5.93
C ILE A 59 -14.71 2.72 6.05
N HIS A 60 -15.95 2.24 6.16
CA HIS A 60 -17.10 3.08 6.48
C HIS A 60 -17.49 2.87 7.94
N PHE A 61 -17.49 3.95 8.71
CA PHE A 61 -17.79 3.91 10.14
C PHE A 61 -18.61 5.13 10.54
N ASN A 62 -19.75 4.90 11.20
CA ASN A 62 -20.66 5.96 11.70
C ASN A 62 -21.00 7.04 10.66
N GLY A 63 -21.30 6.64 9.42
CA GLY A 63 -21.70 7.56 8.35
C GLY A 63 -20.54 8.36 7.73
N THR A 64 -19.30 7.98 8.02
CA THR A 64 -18.09 8.59 7.46
C THR A 64 -17.21 7.49 6.86
N TRP A 65 -16.73 7.72 5.65
CA TRP A 65 -15.68 6.96 5.03
C TRP A 65 -14.32 7.48 5.47
N PHE A 66 -13.43 6.55 5.76
CA PHE A 66 -12.02 6.78 6.03
C PHE A 66 -11.22 6.04 4.96
N ALA A 67 -10.27 6.73 4.35
CA ALA A 67 -9.31 6.16 3.41
C ALA A 67 -7.90 6.36 3.95
N TYR A 68 -7.10 5.30 3.96
CA TYR A 68 -5.71 5.29 4.41
C TYR A 68 -4.85 5.09 3.17
N GLY A 69 -3.91 5.99 2.91
CA GLY A 69 -3.15 5.99 1.65
C GLY A 69 -1.69 5.63 1.84
N THR A 70 -1.03 5.28 0.75
CA THR A 70 0.43 5.22 0.65
C THR A 70 1.06 6.58 0.98
N ASP A 71 2.26 6.59 1.57
CA ASP A 71 3.05 7.80 1.79
C ASP A 71 3.10 8.68 0.54
N ALA A 72 2.78 9.98 0.70
CA ALA A 72 2.68 10.90 -0.43
C ALA A 72 4.04 11.15 -1.14
N ARG A 73 5.17 10.73 -0.56
CA ARG A 73 6.50 10.88 -1.17
C ARG A 73 7.42 9.72 -0.80
N VAL A 74 7.97 9.10 -1.84
CA VAL A 74 9.00 8.05 -1.74
C VAL A 74 10.28 8.59 -1.08
N ASN A 75 10.87 7.81 -0.17
CA ASN A 75 12.12 8.11 0.53
C ASN A 75 12.13 9.47 1.26
N ASN A 76 11.00 9.87 1.85
CA ASN A 76 10.89 11.14 2.56
C ASN A 76 10.31 10.96 3.97
N THR A 77 11.14 11.09 4.98
CA THR A 77 10.76 10.98 6.40
C THR A 77 9.92 12.15 6.93
N ARG A 78 9.67 13.18 6.10
CA ARG A 78 8.92 14.38 6.51
C ARG A 78 7.46 14.36 6.08
N VAL A 79 7.02 13.33 5.33
CA VAL A 79 5.60 13.16 5.04
C VAL A 79 4.96 12.28 6.10
N PRO A 80 3.66 12.46 6.40
CA PRO A 80 2.96 11.55 7.31
C PRO A 80 3.02 10.12 6.80
N HIS A 81 3.34 9.18 7.70
CA HIS A 81 3.24 7.75 7.44
C HIS A 81 1.77 7.34 7.42
N VAL A 82 1.32 6.77 6.31
CA VAL A 82 -0.07 6.37 6.10
C VAL A 82 -1.04 7.55 6.31
N PRO A 83 -1.09 8.54 5.40
CA PRO A 83 -2.04 9.66 5.49
C PRO A 83 -3.50 9.19 5.45
N VAL A 84 -4.40 9.95 6.08
CA VAL A 84 -5.84 9.62 6.13
C VAL A 84 -6.68 10.70 5.48
N ALA A 85 -7.66 10.30 4.67
CA ALA A 85 -8.70 11.16 4.12
C ALA A 85 -10.08 10.71 4.60
N THR A 86 -11.02 11.65 4.71
CA THR A 86 -12.40 11.35 5.13
C THR A 86 -13.44 11.91 4.15
N SER A 87 -14.58 11.24 4.06
CA SER A 87 -15.72 11.68 3.26
C SER A 87 -17.05 11.22 3.87
N ARG A 88 -18.11 12.04 3.80
CA ARG A 88 -19.46 11.65 4.23
C ARG A 88 -20.34 11.16 3.09
N ASP A 89 -19.95 11.43 1.84
CA ASP A 89 -20.75 11.15 0.64
C ASP A 89 -19.99 10.30 -0.39
N PHE A 90 -18.77 9.85 -0.05
CA PHE A 90 -17.85 9.10 -0.90
C PHE A 90 -17.35 9.87 -2.14
N VAL A 91 -17.75 11.13 -2.29
CA VAL A 91 -17.44 11.97 -3.46
C VAL A 91 -16.49 13.11 -3.08
N ASN A 92 -16.80 13.81 -1.99
CA ASN A 92 -16.00 14.91 -1.49
C ASN A 92 -15.11 14.43 -0.36
N TRP A 93 -13.80 14.45 -0.60
CA TRP A 93 -12.79 13.92 0.32
C TRP A 93 -11.93 15.04 0.91
N THR A 94 -11.62 14.93 2.20
CA THR A 94 -10.78 15.89 2.94
C THR A 94 -9.62 15.15 3.61
N LEU A 95 -8.39 15.57 3.31
CA LEU A 95 -7.19 15.08 4.01
C LEU A 95 -7.21 15.53 5.48
N VAL A 96 -6.93 14.61 6.40
CA VAL A 96 -6.69 14.93 7.81
C VAL A 96 -5.29 15.54 7.93
N GLN A 97 -5.23 16.87 7.95
CA GLN A 97 -3.97 17.62 7.90
C GLN A 97 -3.09 17.38 9.14
N GLY A 98 -1.79 17.21 8.93
CA GLY A 98 -0.80 17.08 10.01
C GLY A 98 -0.92 15.80 10.84
N TYR A 99 -1.69 14.81 10.36
CA TYR A 99 -1.92 13.55 11.04
C TYR A 99 -1.17 12.42 10.33
N ALA A 100 -0.40 11.65 11.11
CA ALA A 100 0.22 10.40 10.68
C ALA A 100 -0.47 9.26 11.45
N THR A 101 -0.96 8.25 10.74
CA THR A 101 -1.59 7.09 11.37
C THR A 101 -0.56 6.28 12.15
N LEU A 102 0.68 6.26 11.65
CA LEU A 102 1.84 5.62 12.26
C LEU A 102 2.89 6.67 12.69
N PRO A 103 2.67 7.39 13.81
CA PRO A 103 3.60 8.43 14.27
C PRO A 103 4.86 7.87 14.95
N ILE A 104 4.81 6.61 15.39
CA ILE A 104 5.91 5.83 15.93
C ILE A 104 6.06 4.64 14.99
N LEU A 105 7.31 4.27 14.67
CA LEU A 105 7.65 3.20 13.74
C LEU A 105 8.35 2.05 14.45
N ALA A 106 8.19 0.82 13.96
CA ALA A 106 8.89 -0.32 14.52
C ALA A 106 10.37 -0.27 14.11
N HIS A 107 11.25 -0.87 14.92
CA HIS A 107 12.70 -0.79 14.72
C HIS A 107 13.19 -1.44 13.41
N TRP A 108 12.39 -2.32 12.81
CA TRP A 108 12.70 -2.97 11.54
C TRP A 108 12.35 -2.11 10.33
N GLU A 109 11.59 -1.03 10.51
CA GLU A 109 11.06 -0.18 9.44
C GLU A 109 12.03 0.96 9.10
N ALA A 110 12.23 1.21 7.81
CA ALA A 110 13.18 2.19 7.29
C ALA A 110 12.81 3.67 7.50
N GLY A 111 11.69 3.95 8.17
CA GLY A 111 11.20 5.32 8.33
C GLY A 111 10.60 5.95 7.07
N VAL A 112 10.47 5.20 5.97
CA VAL A 112 9.97 5.66 4.68
C VAL A 112 9.26 4.52 3.95
N ASN A 113 8.44 4.88 2.96
CA ASN A 113 7.84 3.93 2.01
C ASN A 113 6.81 3.00 2.68
N HIS A 114 5.89 3.58 3.45
CA HIS A 114 4.71 2.85 3.91
C HIS A 114 3.66 2.82 2.80
N TRP A 115 3.36 1.62 2.29
CA TRP A 115 2.59 1.42 1.06
C TRP A 115 1.33 0.58 1.27
N ALA A 116 0.33 0.87 0.44
CA ALA A 116 -0.90 0.11 0.27
C ALA A 116 -1.53 -0.32 1.60
N PRO A 117 -1.82 0.62 2.51
CA PRO A 117 -2.40 0.27 3.79
C PRO A 117 -3.87 -0.13 3.62
N ASP A 118 -4.31 -1.10 4.41
CA ASP A 118 -5.70 -1.53 4.47
C ASP A 118 -6.12 -1.81 5.92
N VAL A 119 -7.41 -1.73 6.21
CA VAL A 119 -7.92 -1.68 7.59
C VAL A 119 -9.14 -2.56 7.77
N ILE A 120 -9.25 -3.18 8.95
CA ILE A 120 -10.45 -3.93 9.33
C ILE A 120 -10.88 -3.58 10.75
N GLN A 121 -12.19 -3.58 10.99
CA GLN A 121 -12.74 -3.52 12.33
C GLN A 121 -12.89 -4.93 12.92
N ARG A 122 -12.41 -5.11 14.15
CA ARG A 122 -12.56 -6.33 14.93
C ARG A 122 -13.93 -6.42 15.59
N GLY A 123 -14.25 -7.60 16.14
CA GLY A 123 -15.51 -7.84 16.84
C GLY A 123 -15.67 -7.03 18.13
N ASP A 124 -14.57 -6.56 18.73
CA ASP A 124 -14.57 -5.67 19.90
C ASP A 124 -14.69 -4.18 19.54
N GLY A 125 -14.83 -3.86 18.25
CA GLY A 125 -14.96 -2.50 17.74
C GLY A 125 -13.64 -1.77 17.50
N CYS A 126 -12.50 -2.33 17.91
CA CYS A 126 -11.18 -1.79 17.62
C CYS A 126 -10.78 -2.06 16.16
N PHE A 127 -9.76 -1.36 15.67
CA PHE A 127 -9.31 -1.40 14.28
C PHE A 127 -7.91 -1.99 14.19
N VAL A 128 -7.65 -2.72 13.11
CA VAL A 128 -6.32 -3.21 12.76
C VAL A 128 -5.97 -2.69 11.38
N LEU A 129 -4.85 -1.97 11.31
CA LEU A 129 -4.26 -1.44 10.10
C LEU A 129 -3.09 -2.35 9.67
N TYR A 130 -3.09 -2.75 8.42
CA TYR A 130 -2.02 -3.50 7.78
C TYR A 130 -1.38 -2.61 6.73
N TYR A 131 -0.07 -2.73 6.55
CA TYR A 131 0.68 -1.88 5.62
C TYR A 131 1.93 -2.62 5.17
N SER A 132 2.46 -2.24 4.01
CA SER A 132 3.82 -2.62 3.62
C SER A 132 4.79 -1.57 4.15
N ALA A 133 5.90 -1.96 4.76
CA ALA A 133 6.95 -1.02 5.15
C ALA A 133 8.31 -1.47 4.65
N GLY A 134 9.11 -0.51 4.21
CA GLY A 134 10.49 -0.76 3.80
C GLY A 134 11.32 -1.27 4.97
N LEU A 135 12.17 -2.26 4.72
CA LEU A 135 13.08 -2.81 5.73
C LEU A 135 14.29 -1.88 5.93
N GLU A 136 14.60 -1.51 7.17
CA GLU A 136 15.77 -0.70 7.53
C GLU A 136 17.08 -1.36 7.04
N ASP A 137 17.24 -2.67 7.33
CA ASP A 137 18.48 -3.40 7.03
C ASP A 137 18.52 -4.03 5.63
N TRP A 138 17.42 -3.94 4.85
CA TRP A 138 17.33 -4.59 3.54
C TRP A 138 16.48 -3.79 2.55
N MET A 139 16.80 -2.51 2.38
CA MET A 139 16.20 -1.70 1.31
C MET A 139 16.61 -2.24 -0.09
N PRO A 140 15.73 -2.17 -1.10
CA PRO A 140 14.40 -1.55 -1.11
C PRO A 140 13.26 -2.53 -0.81
N HIS A 141 13.52 -3.63 -0.11
CA HIS A 141 12.54 -4.69 0.15
C HIS A 141 11.55 -4.27 1.24
N HIS A 142 10.34 -4.83 1.16
CA HIS A 142 9.25 -4.51 2.08
C HIS A 142 8.74 -5.77 2.77
N CYS A 143 8.21 -5.59 3.98
CA CYS A 143 7.46 -6.62 4.67
C CYS A 143 6.14 -6.04 5.18
N VAL A 144 5.16 -6.92 5.44
CA VAL A 144 3.85 -6.52 5.94
C VAL A 144 3.94 -6.29 7.44
N GLY A 145 3.69 -5.05 7.86
CA GLY A 145 3.49 -4.66 9.25
C GLY A 145 2.02 -4.63 9.64
N VAL A 146 1.77 -4.53 10.94
CA VAL A 146 0.42 -4.44 11.51
C VAL A 146 0.41 -3.50 12.71
N ALA A 147 -0.64 -2.70 12.81
CA ALA A 147 -0.85 -1.78 13.92
C ALA A 147 -2.29 -1.86 14.42
N VAL A 148 -2.48 -1.90 15.73
CA VAL A 148 -3.77 -2.13 16.38
C VAL A 148 -4.20 -0.86 17.12
N SER A 149 -5.45 -0.43 16.92
CA SER A 149 -6.03 0.59 17.78
C SER A 149 -6.50 -0.01 19.10
N ASN A 150 -6.31 0.72 20.19
CA ASN A 150 -6.88 0.36 21.50
C ASN A 150 -8.21 1.07 21.78
N ASP A 151 -8.83 1.63 20.74
CA ASP A 151 -10.10 2.37 20.79
C ASP A 151 -10.93 2.11 19.52
N THR A 152 -12.20 2.45 19.61
CA THR A 152 -13.25 2.39 18.59
C THR A 152 -13.24 3.58 17.62
N ASN A 153 -12.18 4.39 17.62
CA ASN A 153 -11.97 5.45 16.64
C ASN A 153 -11.14 4.93 15.44
N PRO A 154 -11.63 4.99 14.18
CA PRO A 154 -10.85 4.62 13.00
C PRO A 154 -9.54 5.42 12.85
N LEU A 155 -9.45 6.62 13.43
CA LEU A 155 -8.22 7.41 13.48
C LEU A 155 -7.27 6.98 14.62
N GLY A 156 -7.42 5.78 15.18
CA GLY A 156 -6.54 5.30 16.22
C GLY A 156 -6.66 6.08 17.55
N PRO A 157 -5.57 6.17 18.34
CA PRO A 157 -4.17 5.89 17.97
C PRO A 157 -3.91 4.41 17.67
N TYR A 158 -2.98 4.16 16.75
CA TYR A 158 -2.53 2.81 16.39
C TYR A 158 -1.20 2.47 17.08
N HIS A 159 -1.11 1.26 17.59
CA HIS A 159 0.07 0.69 18.23
C HIS A 159 0.60 -0.44 17.37
N LEU A 160 1.85 -0.31 16.94
CA LEU A 160 2.51 -1.26 16.05
C LEU A 160 2.82 -2.58 16.76
N ASP A 161 2.83 -3.66 16.01
CA ASP A 161 3.58 -4.86 16.41
C ASP A 161 5.09 -4.63 16.19
N PRO A 162 5.96 -4.98 17.15
CA PRO A 162 7.41 -4.84 16.99
C PRO A 162 8.01 -5.78 15.94
N THR A 163 7.24 -6.73 15.41
CA THR A 163 7.67 -7.70 14.39
C THR A 163 6.78 -7.62 13.15
N PRO A 164 7.33 -7.89 11.94
CA PRO A 164 6.50 -8.02 10.74
C PRO A 164 5.50 -9.17 10.86
N LEU A 165 4.29 -8.95 10.37
CA LEU A 165 3.27 -10.00 10.24
C LEU A 165 3.68 -11.04 9.19
N ALA A 166 4.21 -10.58 8.06
CA ALA A 166 4.69 -11.44 6.97
C ALA A 166 5.94 -10.86 6.30
N CYS A 167 6.97 -11.70 6.13
CA CYS A 167 8.25 -11.30 5.55
C CYS A 167 8.95 -12.50 4.87
N PRO A 168 8.40 -13.04 3.76
CA PRO A 168 8.99 -14.18 3.07
C PRO A 168 10.19 -13.71 2.23
N CYS A 169 11.35 -13.60 2.88
CA CYS A 169 12.58 -13.08 2.28
C CYS A 169 13.05 -13.88 1.07
N GLU A 170 12.74 -15.19 0.99
CA GLU A 170 13.02 -16.03 -0.17
C GLU A 170 12.30 -15.56 -1.44
N PHE A 171 11.21 -14.80 -1.28
CA PHE A 171 10.47 -14.15 -2.36
C PHE A 171 10.66 -12.63 -2.37
N GLY A 172 11.71 -12.08 -1.73
CA GLY A 172 11.97 -10.64 -1.74
C GLY A 172 11.14 -9.81 -0.76
N GLY A 173 10.35 -10.46 0.10
CA GLY A 173 9.49 -9.79 1.08
C GLY A 173 8.00 -9.91 0.76
N ALA A 174 7.18 -9.03 1.34
CA ALA A 174 5.74 -9.01 1.14
C ALA A 174 5.19 -7.57 1.07
N ILE A 175 4.20 -7.38 0.19
CA ILE A 175 3.55 -6.09 -0.06
C ILE A 175 2.03 -6.25 -0.27
N ASP A 176 1.35 -5.11 -0.27
CA ASP A 176 -0.06 -4.94 -0.61
C ASP A 176 -1.01 -5.82 0.24
N PRO A 177 -0.98 -5.70 1.59
CA PRO A 177 -1.87 -6.47 2.44
C PRO A 177 -3.32 -6.03 2.25
N SER A 178 -4.26 -6.99 2.29
CA SER A 178 -5.69 -6.72 2.34
C SER A 178 -6.38 -7.69 3.31
N PRO A 179 -6.82 -7.20 4.48
CA PRO A 179 -7.53 -8.00 5.46
C PRO A 179 -8.99 -8.20 5.07
N PHE A 180 -9.54 -9.36 5.37
CA PHE A 180 -10.96 -9.61 5.23
C PHE A 180 -11.46 -10.59 6.27
N ARG A 181 -12.77 -10.55 6.52
CA ARG A 181 -13.48 -11.54 7.31
C ARG A 181 -14.22 -12.47 6.37
N ASP A 182 -13.92 -13.76 6.46
CA ASP A 182 -14.61 -14.78 5.66
C ASP A 182 -16.02 -15.05 6.24
N ILE A 183 -16.88 -15.72 5.46
CA ILE A 183 -18.28 -16.01 5.81
C ILE A 183 -18.42 -16.88 7.06
N ASN A 184 -17.39 -17.62 7.42
CA ASN A 184 -17.30 -18.43 8.65
C ASN A 184 -16.87 -17.61 9.88
N GLY A 185 -16.63 -16.30 9.72
CA GLY A 185 -16.23 -15.39 10.78
C GLY A 185 -14.71 -15.30 11.01
N LYS A 186 -13.92 -16.18 10.39
CA LYS A 186 -12.46 -16.18 10.51
C LYS A 186 -11.86 -14.94 9.84
N LEU A 187 -10.75 -14.47 10.41
CA LEU A 187 -9.98 -13.37 9.86
C LEU A 187 -8.85 -13.92 8.98
N TYR A 188 -8.63 -13.23 7.88
CA TYR A 188 -7.54 -13.51 6.98
C TYR A 188 -6.91 -12.18 6.54
N VAL A 189 -5.63 -12.25 6.17
CA VAL A 189 -4.98 -11.22 5.38
C VAL A 189 -4.41 -11.87 4.12
N THR A 190 -4.77 -11.32 2.95
CA THR A 190 -4.04 -11.61 1.72
C THR A 190 -2.89 -10.65 1.56
N TYR A 191 -1.78 -11.09 0.99
CA TYR A 191 -0.68 -10.21 0.58
C TYR A 191 0.06 -10.83 -0.60
N LYS A 192 0.79 -10.01 -1.35
CA LYS A 192 1.63 -10.47 -2.46
C LYS A 192 3.07 -10.65 -1.99
N ALA A 193 3.70 -11.76 -2.33
CA ALA A 193 5.14 -11.90 -2.16
C ALA A 193 5.90 -11.00 -3.16
N ASP A 194 6.92 -10.28 -2.69
CA ASP A 194 7.57 -9.19 -3.44
C ASP A 194 8.72 -9.66 -4.33
N GLY A 195 8.49 -10.71 -5.12
CA GLY A 195 9.50 -11.25 -6.05
C GLY A 195 9.93 -10.23 -7.10
N ASN A 196 9.15 -9.17 -7.27
CA ASN A 196 9.46 -8.05 -8.14
C ASN A 196 10.69 -7.27 -7.68
N SER A 197 10.92 -7.18 -6.37
CA SER A 197 12.07 -6.47 -5.78
C SER A 197 13.41 -7.18 -6.02
N VAL A 198 13.38 -8.50 -6.24
CA VAL A 198 14.57 -9.36 -6.49
C VAL A 198 14.64 -9.87 -7.94
N GLY A 199 13.77 -9.37 -8.81
CA GLY A 199 13.72 -9.74 -10.23
C GLY A 199 14.94 -9.25 -11.03
N ARG A 200 15.01 -9.65 -12.31
CA ARG A 200 16.15 -9.31 -13.19
C ARG A 200 15.93 -8.01 -13.98
N GLY A 201 15.01 -7.16 -13.52
CA GLY A 201 14.62 -5.90 -14.15
C GLY A 201 13.59 -6.07 -15.27
N GLY A 202 13.35 -4.99 -16.01
CA GLY A 202 12.23 -4.90 -16.98
C GLY A 202 10.99 -4.28 -16.35
N ASN A 203 9.82 -4.50 -16.96
CA ASN A 203 8.56 -3.99 -16.43
C ASN A 203 8.35 -4.51 -15.01
N CYS A 204 7.99 -3.60 -14.08
CA CYS A 204 7.74 -3.92 -12.67
C CYS A 204 8.88 -4.68 -11.97
N GLY A 205 10.14 -4.50 -12.38
CA GLY A 205 11.29 -5.16 -11.73
C GLY A 205 11.50 -6.64 -12.10
N ASN A 206 10.52 -7.29 -12.74
CA ASN A 206 10.53 -8.73 -12.97
C ASN A 206 10.22 -9.15 -14.43
N GLY A 207 10.24 -8.24 -15.39
CA GLY A 207 9.90 -8.53 -16.79
C GLY A 207 10.97 -9.30 -17.60
N LYS A 208 12.21 -9.42 -17.09
CA LYS A 208 13.32 -10.12 -17.76
C LYS A 208 13.49 -11.52 -17.18
N LYS A 209 13.51 -12.53 -18.06
CA LYS A 209 13.66 -13.94 -17.68
C LYS A 209 15.04 -14.26 -17.05
N PRO A 210 15.12 -15.33 -16.22
CA PRO A 210 14.02 -16.03 -15.57
C PRO A 210 13.27 -15.11 -14.60
N LEU A 211 11.95 -15.26 -14.58
CA LEU A 211 11.05 -14.51 -13.70
C LEU A 211 11.14 -15.08 -12.29
N VAL A 212 11.02 -14.23 -11.28
CA VAL A 212 10.86 -14.63 -9.88
C VAL A 212 9.38 -14.82 -9.56
N SER A 213 9.04 -15.79 -8.72
CA SER A 213 7.65 -16.03 -8.28
C SER A 213 7.11 -14.85 -7.48
N VAL A 214 5.83 -14.53 -7.67
CA VAL A 214 5.10 -13.48 -6.94
C VAL A 214 3.74 -14.01 -6.46
N PRO A 215 3.71 -15.08 -5.65
CA PRO A 215 2.46 -15.69 -5.20
C PRO A 215 1.60 -14.70 -4.41
N ILE A 216 0.29 -14.88 -4.50
CA ILE A 216 -0.65 -14.30 -3.54
C ILE A 216 -0.76 -15.26 -2.37
N MET A 217 -0.43 -14.77 -1.19
CA MET A 217 -0.45 -15.51 0.05
C MET A 217 -1.71 -15.18 0.83
N LEU A 218 -2.19 -16.15 1.59
CA LEU A 218 -3.36 -16.05 2.46
C LEU A 218 -2.97 -16.55 3.85
N GLN A 219 -2.97 -15.64 4.83
CA GLN A 219 -2.66 -15.95 6.22
C GLN A 219 -3.95 -15.90 7.05
N GLU A 220 -4.30 -17.01 7.72
CA GLU A 220 -5.35 -17.03 8.72
C GLU A 220 -4.87 -16.33 10.00
N LEU A 221 -5.77 -15.57 10.64
CA LEU A 221 -5.52 -14.83 11.87
C LEU A 221 -6.57 -15.20 12.93
N GLU A 222 -6.16 -15.18 14.19
CA GLU A 222 -7.07 -15.21 15.33
C GLU A 222 -7.98 -13.96 15.35
N SER A 223 -8.98 -13.95 16.21
CA SER A 223 -9.94 -12.83 16.30
C SER A 223 -9.31 -11.48 16.67
N ASP A 224 -8.09 -11.48 17.20
CA ASP A 224 -7.33 -10.27 17.51
C ASP A 224 -6.80 -9.55 16.26
N GLY A 225 -6.84 -10.19 15.09
CA GLY A 225 -6.35 -9.67 13.82
C GLY A 225 -4.83 -9.56 13.72
N VAL A 226 -4.08 -10.23 14.58
CA VAL A 226 -2.60 -10.14 14.59
C VAL A 226 -1.96 -11.51 14.78
N THR A 227 -2.52 -12.36 15.63
CA THR A 227 -1.96 -13.68 15.91
C THR A 227 -2.21 -14.60 14.72
N ARG A 228 -1.12 -15.11 14.14
CA ARG A 228 -1.15 -16.03 12.98
C ARG A 228 -1.63 -17.42 13.38
N VAL A 229 -2.53 -17.99 12.58
CA VAL A 229 -2.96 -19.38 12.70
C VAL A 229 -2.27 -20.20 11.62
N GLY A 230 -1.25 -20.96 12.01
CA GLY A 230 -0.46 -21.78 11.09
C GLY A 230 0.32 -20.96 10.04
N ASP A 231 0.88 -21.68 9.08
CA ASP A 231 1.62 -21.08 7.96
C ASP A 231 0.68 -20.53 6.89
N PRO A 232 1.08 -19.48 6.15
CA PRO A 232 0.26 -18.94 5.07
C PRO A 232 0.17 -19.91 3.90
N GLY A 233 -1.03 -20.05 3.32
CA GLY A 233 -1.25 -20.79 2.08
C GLY A 233 -1.12 -19.90 0.84
N GLU A 234 -0.84 -20.47 -0.32
CA GLU A 234 -0.96 -19.75 -1.60
C GLU A 234 -2.43 -19.75 -2.05
N ASP A 235 -2.98 -18.57 -2.41
CA ASP A 235 -4.33 -18.49 -2.96
C ASP A 235 -4.36 -18.97 -4.40
N SER A 236 -4.57 -20.28 -4.56
CA SER A 236 -4.67 -20.95 -5.87
C SER A 236 -5.85 -20.51 -6.74
N ARG A 237 -6.74 -19.62 -6.27
CA ARG A 237 -7.89 -19.13 -7.05
C ARG A 237 -7.53 -18.12 -8.14
N TYR A 238 -6.26 -17.70 -8.23
CA TYR A 238 -5.79 -16.67 -9.16
C TYR A 238 -4.79 -17.17 -10.22
N HIS A 239 -4.64 -18.50 -10.40
CA HIS A 239 -3.84 -19.10 -11.49
C HIS A 239 -4.71 -19.57 -12.66
#